data_AF-A0AAW9FL89-F1
#
_entry.id   AF-A0AAW9FL89-F1
#
_cell.length_a   1.000
_cell.length_b   1.000
_cell.length_c   1.000
_cell.angle_alpha   90.00
_cell.angle_beta   90.00
_cell.angle_gamma   90.00
#
_symmetry.space_group_name_H-M   'P 1'
#
loop_
_entity.id
_entity.type
_entity.pdbx_description
1 polymer ?
#
loop_
_entity_poly.entity_id
_entity_poly.type
_entity_poly.pdbx_seq_one_letter_code
_entity_poly.pdbx_strand_id
1 'polypeptide(L)'
;MLEAADPQEKAQGFHVHLEDADIAALMQVLLTSDGRIQQLNLSVGSVWIKRQGTEQAPWWIKLQAFAAAALPYKFLKPSPILKPVDMMEREKRRMMEFGAKGFPVPDIIYSSQTAIVISDVGPTVQRILKMKSRAGESDHDTLLIDCAAAIGDLHAAGLCHGRPHVRDFFLRDGRIGFMDFEEEPQAVMPLETAQARDIWLLFLPMTTLAKNGRETLDAAYKAWATRAPEAAIAELRRLVRVLGRFLPLARLIGRVQMGSDLQRFIEATDYLKNAVETEAAG
;
A
#
# COMPACT_ATOMS: atom_id res chain seq x y z
N MET A 1 -2.85 -0.65 -22.22
CA MET A 1 -2.41 -1.96 -21.72
C MET A 1 -1.45 -2.50 -22.75
N LEU A 2 -0.35 -3.12 -22.31
CA LEU A 2 0.64 -3.70 -23.21
C LEU A 2 0.06 -4.89 -23.95
N GLU A 3 0.60 -5.19 -25.13
CA GLU A 3 0.19 -6.35 -25.92
C GLU A 3 0.69 -7.64 -25.25
N ALA A 4 -0.22 -8.60 -25.09
CA ALA A 4 0.12 -9.87 -24.45
C ALA A 4 1.00 -10.71 -25.38
N ALA A 5 2.00 -11.37 -24.82
CA ALA A 5 2.85 -12.30 -25.57
C ALA A 5 2.01 -13.38 -26.27
N ASP A 6 2.41 -13.72 -27.50
CA ASP A 6 1.79 -14.79 -28.26
C ASP A 6 2.11 -16.18 -27.65
N PRO A 7 1.47 -17.28 -28.09
CA PRO A 7 1.73 -18.60 -27.54
C PRO A 7 3.18 -19.09 -27.67
N GLN A 8 3.93 -18.66 -28.70
CA GLN A 8 5.32 -19.04 -28.91
C GLN A 8 6.24 -18.28 -27.95
N GLU A 9 6.00 -16.98 -27.78
CA GLU A 9 6.72 -16.12 -26.84
C GLU A 9 6.47 -16.53 -25.39
N LYS A 10 5.23 -16.90 -25.06
CA LYS A 10 4.90 -17.46 -23.74
C LYS A 10 5.64 -18.76 -23.45
N ALA A 11 5.84 -19.61 -24.47
CA ALA A 11 6.64 -20.82 -24.33
C ALA A 11 8.13 -20.54 -24.07
N GLN A 12 8.61 -19.35 -24.44
CA GLN A 12 9.96 -18.86 -24.14
C GLN A 12 10.05 -18.10 -22.81
N GLY A 13 8.93 -17.97 -22.08
CA GLY A 13 8.87 -17.28 -20.79
C GLY A 13 8.58 -15.78 -20.88
N PHE A 14 8.24 -15.25 -22.06
CA PHE A 14 7.80 -13.87 -22.20
C PHE A 14 6.32 -13.71 -21.85
N HIS A 15 6.00 -12.66 -21.11
CA HIS A 15 4.62 -12.36 -20.71
C HIS A 15 4.00 -11.24 -21.53
N VAL A 16 4.83 -10.43 -22.20
CA VAL A 16 4.45 -9.24 -22.97
C VAL A 16 5.25 -9.23 -24.27
N HIS A 17 4.60 -8.86 -25.37
CA HIS A 17 5.27 -8.62 -26.66
C HIS A 17 5.80 -7.18 -26.70
N LEU A 18 7.06 -7.01 -27.12
CA LEU A 18 7.67 -5.71 -27.35
C LEU A 18 8.40 -5.72 -28.70
N GLU A 19 8.21 -4.66 -29.47
CA GLU A 19 8.94 -4.43 -30.73
C GLU A 19 10.44 -4.23 -30.48
N ASP A 20 11.29 -4.59 -31.45
CA ASP A 20 12.76 -4.45 -31.32
C ASP A 20 13.20 -3.02 -30.96
N ALA A 21 12.52 -2.02 -31.50
CA ALA A 21 12.78 -0.61 -31.20
C ALA A 21 12.45 -0.25 -29.74
N ASP A 22 11.38 -0.84 -29.19
CA ASP A 22 10.96 -0.66 -27.81
C ASP A 22 11.93 -1.36 -26.84
N ILE A 23 12.41 -2.55 -27.21
CA ILE A 23 13.47 -3.25 -26.46
C ILE A 23 14.74 -2.39 -26.42
N ALA A 24 15.17 -1.85 -27.56
CA ALA A 24 16.36 -0.99 -27.63
C ALA A 24 16.21 0.27 -26.76
N ALA A 25 15.05 0.94 -26.81
CA ALA A 25 14.76 2.11 -25.99
C ALA A 25 14.77 1.76 -24.49
N LEU A 26 14.16 0.63 -24.10
CA LEU A 26 14.16 0.17 -22.71
C LEU A 26 15.58 -0.11 -22.21
N MET A 27 16.39 -0.82 -22.99
CA MET A 27 17.78 -1.11 -22.65
C MET A 27 18.62 0.17 -22.54
N GLN A 28 18.43 1.13 -23.44
CA GLN A 28 19.12 2.41 -23.38
C GLN A 28 18.83 3.14 -22.07
N VAL A 29 17.55 3.28 -21.70
CA VAL A 29 17.16 3.98 -20.45
C VAL A 29 17.66 3.24 -19.21
N LEU A 30 17.66 1.91 -19.21
CA LEU A 30 18.22 1.12 -18.11
C LEU A 30 19.72 1.35 -17.92
N LEU A 31 20.47 1.58 -19.01
CA LEU A 31 21.92 1.77 -18.98
C LEU A 31 22.34 3.23 -18.73
N THR A 32 21.60 4.21 -19.24
CA THR A 32 22.06 5.62 -19.24
C THR A 32 21.48 6.45 -18.11
N SER A 33 20.54 5.92 -17.33
CA SER A 33 19.81 6.72 -16.34
C SER A 33 19.81 6.11 -14.94
N ASP A 34 19.93 6.99 -13.95
CA ASP A 34 20.06 6.69 -12.51
C ASP A 34 18.83 7.09 -11.70
N GLY A 35 17.77 7.59 -12.34
CA GLY A 35 16.55 7.97 -11.64
C GLY A 35 15.83 6.78 -11.00
N ARG A 36 15.39 6.97 -9.75
CA ARG A 36 14.69 5.94 -8.95
C ARG A 36 13.42 5.43 -9.62
N ILE A 37 12.60 6.33 -10.16
CA ILE A 37 11.34 6.01 -10.84
C ILE A 37 11.30 6.77 -12.16
N GLN A 38 11.11 6.06 -13.27
CA GLN A 38 11.05 6.65 -14.61
C GLN A 38 9.95 6.01 -15.42
N GLN A 39 9.18 6.84 -16.12
CA GLN A 39 8.21 6.39 -17.11
C GLN A 39 8.87 6.39 -18.49
N LEU A 40 8.66 5.32 -19.25
CA LEU A 40 9.06 5.21 -20.65
C LEU A 40 7.82 4.92 -21.48
N ASN A 41 7.62 5.71 -22.54
CA ASN A 41 6.55 5.48 -23.52
C ASN A 41 7.12 4.61 -24.65
N LEU A 42 6.54 3.43 -24.82
CA LEU A 42 6.81 2.46 -25.88
C LEU A 42 5.69 2.54 -26.93
N SER A 43 5.89 1.91 -28.08
CA SER A 43 4.88 1.87 -29.15
C SER A 43 3.56 1.21 -28.71
N VAL A 44 3.66 0.18 -27.86
CA VAL A 44 2.52 -0.61 -27.34
C VAL A 44 1.96 -0.10 -26.00
N GLY A 45 2.52 0.99 -25.45
CA GLY A 45 2.06 1.59 -24.20
C GLY A 45 3.18 2.10 -23.31
N SER A 46 2.87 2.48 -22.07
CA SER A 46 3.86 2.99 -21.13
C SER A 46 4.33 1.91 -20.15
N VAL A 47 5.58 2.04 -19.72
CA VAL A 47 6.19 1.19 -18.69
C VAL A 47 6.85 2.07 -17.63
N TRP A 48 6.98 1.54 -16.43
CA TRP A 48 7.63 2.19 -15.30
C TRP A 48 8.87 1.41 -14.89
N ILE A 49 9.99 2.10 -14.77
CA ILE A 49 11.26 1.56 -14.31
C ILE A 49 11.47 2.01 -12.87
N LYS A 50 11.51 1.07 -11.92
CA LYS A 50 11.80 1.30 -10.51
C LYS A 50 13.18 0.74 -10.18
N ARG A 51 14.09 1.58 -9.68
CA ARG A 51 15.46 1.24 -9.29
C ARG A 51 15.64 1.35 -7.79
N GLN A 52 16.44 0.46 -7.20
CA GLN A 52 16.81 0.49 -5.79
C GLN A 52 18.30 0.85 -5.62
N GLY A 53 18.65 1.48 -4.50
CA GLY A 53 20.04 1.84 -4.18
C GLY A 53 20.49 3.19 -4.71
N THR A 54 19.58 3.99 -5.27
CA THR A 54 19.82 5.38 -5.66
C THR A 54 19.77 6.35 -4.47
N GLU A 55 19.27 5.91 -3.32
CA GLU A 55 19.14 6.70 -2.10
C GLU A 55 19.80 6.00 -0.91
N GLN A 56 20.48 6.77 -0.06
CA GLN A 56 20.97 6.28 1.23
C GLN A 56 19.88 6.48 2.29
N ALA A 57 19.53 5.42 3.01
CA ALA A 57 18.62 5.52 4.14
C ALA A 57 19.21 6.47 5.19
N PRO A 58 18.48 7.54 5.57
CA PRO A 58 18.98 8.46 6.56
C PRO A 58 19.29 7.80 7.91
N TRP A 59 20.30 8.32 8.60
CA TRP A 59 20.75 7.75 9.88
C TRP A 59 19.66 7.78 10.97
N TRP A 60 18.73 8.74 10.92
CA TRP A 60 17.64 8.85 11.89
C TRP A 60 16.63 7.70 11.80
N ILE A 61 16.52 7.00 10.67
CA ILE A 61 15.68 5.81 10.56
C ILE A 61 16.23 4.69 11.46
N LYS A 62 17.56 4.57 11.60
CA LYS A 62 18.18 3.62 12.54
C LYS A 62 17.89 3.99 13.99
N LEU A 63 17.87 5.29 14.30
CA LEU A 63 17.50 5.78 15.63
C LEU A 63 16.03 5.49 15.96
N GLN A 64 15.12 5.72 15.01
CA GLN A 64 13.70 5.36 15.15
C GLN A 64 13.51 3.85 15.33
N ALA A 65 14.23 3.02 14.59
CA ALA A 65 14.18 1.56 14.75
C ALA A 65 14.65 1.12 16.12
N PHE A 66 15.70 1.74 16.67
CA PHE A 66 16.17 1.48 18.03
C PHE A 66 15.13 1.90 19.08
N ALA A 67 14.54 3.09 18.95
CA ALA A 67 13.49 3.56 19.86
C ALA A 67 12.23 2.68 19.80
N ALA A 68 11.82 2.24 18.61
CA ALA A 68 10.71 1.31 18.43
C ALA A 68 11.03 -0.10 18.97
N ALA A 69 12.28 -0.55 18.91
CA ALA A 69 12.71 -1.82 19.49
C ALA A 69 12.68 -1.80 21.04
N ALA A 70 12.85 -0.63 21.66
CA ALA A 70 12.74 -0.46 23.10
C ALA A 70 11.28 -0.47 23.60
N LEU A 71 10.31 -0.24 22.71
CA LEU A 71 8.89 -0.31 23.04
C LEU A 71 8.36 -1.75 22.86
N PRO A 72 7.52 -2.26 23.78
CA PRO A 72 7.01 -3.63 23.73
C PRO A 72 5.97 -3.87 22.61
N TYR A 73 5.72 -2.87 21.76
CA TYR A 73 4.63 -2.84 20.79
C TYR A 73 5.12 -3.30 19.42
N LYS A 74 4.91 -4.58 19.10
CA LYS A 74 5.36 -5.19 17.83
C LYS A 74 4.86 -4.47 16.58
N PHE A 75 3.65 -3.90 16.62
CA PHE A 75 3.07 -3.14 15.50
C PHE A 75 3.79 -1.81 15.20
N LEU A 76 4.58 -1.27 16.14
CA LEU A 76 5.40 -0.07 15.93
C LEU A 76 6.78 -0.39 15.37
N LYS A 77 7.15 -1.68 15.29
CA LYS A 77 8.47 -2.06 14.76
C LYS A 77 8.53 -1.74 13.27
N PRO A 78 9.50 -0.92 12.83
CA PRO A 78 9.67 -0.67 11.41
C PRO A 78 10.10 -1.96 10.71
N SER A 79 9.74 -2.07 9.43
CA SER A 79 10.27 -3.12 8.56
C SER A 79 11.80 -3.02 8.51
N PRO A 80 12.54 -4.15 8.44
CA PRO A 80 14.00 -4.13 8.36
C PRO A 80 14.51 -3.27 7.21
N ILE A 81 15.57 -2.49 7.45
CA ILE A 81 16.29 -1.77 6.39
C ILE A 81 17.12 -2.80 5.63
N LEU A 82 16.77 -3.03 4.38
CA LEU A 82 17.39 -4.01 3.50
C LEU A 82 18.43 -3.36 2.57
N LYS A 83 19.37 -4.15 2.05
CA LYS A 83 20.24 -3.69 0.97
C LYS A 83 19.41 -3.53 -0.32
N PRO A 84 19.85 -2.73 -1.30
CA PRO A 84 19.10 -2.49 -2.53
C PRO A 84 18.65 -3.77 -3.26
N VAL A 85 19.51 -4.79 -3.31
CA VAL A 85 19.20 -6.08 -3.93
C VAL A 85 18.09 -6.80 -3.18
N ASP A 86 18.18 -6.86 -1.86
CA ASP A 86 17.17 -7.48 -1.00
C ASP A 86 15.82 -6.71 -1.05
N MET A 87 15.87 -5.38 -1.19
CA MET A 87 14.67 -4.56 -1.41
C MET A 87 13.97 -4.90 -2.73
N MET A 88 14.75 -5.09 -3.81
CA MET A 88 14.22 -5.44 -5.12
C MET A 88 13.64 -6.85 -5.14
N GLU A 89 14.34 -7.80 -4.54
CA GLU A 89 13.87 -9.19 -4.43
C GLU A 89 12.57 -9.26 -3.64
N ARG A 90 12.45 -8.51 -2.53
CA ARG A 90 11.19 -8.38 -1.79
C ARG A 90 10.08 -7.81 -2.66
N GLU A 91 10.30 -6.69 -3.34
CA GLU A 91 9.28 -6.07 -4.20
C GLU A 91 8.76 -7.08 -5.24
N LYS A 92 9.68 -7.75 -5.96
CA LYS A 92 9.37 -8.75 -6.98
C LYS A 92 8.58 -9.92 -6.39
N ARG A 93 9.09 -10.52 -5.30
CA ARG A 93 8.44 -11.66 -4.65
C ARG A 93 7.03 -11.32 -4.19
N ARG A 94 6.84 -10.18 -3.55
CA ARG A 94 5.55 -9.74 -3.02
C ARG A 94 4.54 -9.48 -4.13
N MET A 95 4.98 -8.87 -5.23
CA MET A 95 4.14 -8.69 -6.41
C MET A 95 3.67 -10.03 -7.00
N MET A 96 4.58 -11.01 -7.10
CA MET A 96 4.24 -12.37 -7.55
C MET A 96 3.29 -13.09 -6.59
N GLU A 97 3.50 -12.96 -5.27
CA GLU A 97 2.62 -13.54 -4.24
C GLU A 97 1.19 -12.98 -4.35
N PHE A 98 1.04 -11.67 -4.53
CA PHE A 98 -0.25 -11.02 -4.69
C PHE A 98 -0.94 -11.46 -5.99
N GLY A 99 -0.21 -11.47 -7.10
CA GLY A 99 -0.71 -11.95 -8.39
C GLY A 99 -1.15 -13.42 -8.34
N ALA A 100 -0.38 -14.30 -7.69
CA ALA A 100 -0.71 -15.71 -7.52
C ALA A 100 -1.97 -15.93 -6.66
N LYS A 101 -2.30 -14.98 -5.78
CA LYS A 101 -3.55 -14.96 -5.01
C LYS A 101 -4.71 -14.27 -5.75
N GLY A 102 -4.51 -13.87 -7.00
CA GLY A 102 -5.54 -13.31 -7.87
C GLY A 102 -5.83 -11.82 -7.63
N PHE A 103 -4.95 -11.11 -6.92
CA PHE A 103 -5.04 -9.66 -6.76
C PHE A 103 -4.39 -8.96 -7.97
N PRO A 104 -5.02 -7.91 -8.52
CA PRO A 104 -4.41 -7.15 -9.60
C PRO A 104 -3.10 -6.50 -9.11
N VAL A 105 -2.03 -6.75 -9.85
CA VAL A 105 -0.72 -6.15 -9.68
C VAL A 105 -0.22 -5.64 -11.04
N PRO A 106 0.76 -4.73 -11.08
CA PRO A 106 1.46 -4.41 -12.32
C PRO A 106 2.09 -5.66 -12.93
N ASP A 107 2.05 -5.78 -14.26
CA ASP A 107 2.70 -6.88 -14.95
C ASP A 107 4.22 -6.64 -14.95
N ILE A 108 5.02 -7.64 -14.55
CA ILE A 108 6.48 -7.54 -14.54
C ILE A 108 6.99 -7.84 -15.95
N ILE A 109 7.63 -6.86 -16.58
CA ILE A 109 8.16 -6.94 -17.95
C ILE A 109 9.63 -7.35 -17.91
N TYR A 110 10.37 -6.79 -16.96
CA TYR A 110 11.78 -7.10 -16.76
C TYR A 110 12.15 -6.94 -15.29
N SER A 111 13.08 -7.75 -14.81
CA SER A 111 13.64 -7.62 -13.46
C SER A 111 15.13 -7.96 -13.46
N SER A 112 15.93 -7.15 -12.76
CA SER A 112 17.32 -7.42 -12.41
C SER A 112 17.50 -7.36 -10.89
N GLN A 113 18.74 -7.48 -10.41
CA GLN A 113 19.05 -7.36 -8.98
C GLN A 113 18.70 -5.99 -8.39
N THR A 114 18.65 -4.93 -9.19
CA THR A 114 18.48 -3.56 -8.67
C THR A 114 17.43 -2.74 -9.44
N ALA A 115 16.85 -3.29 -10.50
CA ALA A 115 15.82 -2.62 -11.30
C ALA A 115 14.65 -3.57 -11.60
N ILE A 116 13.42 -3.05 -11.60
CA ILE A 116 12.24 -3.74 -12.10
C ILE A 116 11.50 -2.82 -13.07
N VAL A 117 11.03 -3.40 -14.16
CA VAL A 117 10.21 -2.73 -15.17
C VAL A 117 8.83 -3.33 -15.12
N ILE A 118 7.83 -2.49 -14.90
CA ILE A 118 6.44 -2.89 -14.71
C ILE A 118 5.52 -2.15 -15.68
N SER A 119 4.40 -2.76 -16.03
CA SER A 119 3.37 -2.14 -16.87
C SER A 119 2.80 -0.89 -16.20
N ASP A 120 2.41 0.11 -17.01
CA ASP A 120 1.57 1.20 -16.53
C ASP A 120 0.16 0.68 -16.14
N VAL A 121 -0.24 0.95 -14.91
CA VAL A 121 -1.53 0.54 -14.33
C VAL A 121 -2.62 1.62 -14.41
N GLY A 122 -2.33 2.72 -15.11
CA GLY A 122 -3.22 3.87 -15.22
C GLY A 122 -3.23 4.75 -13.97
N PRO A 123 -4.30 5.55 -13.76
CA PRO A 123 -4.36 6.46 -12.64
C PRO A 123 -4.48 5.72 -11.31
N THR A 124 -3.72 6.17 -10.32
CA THR A 124 -3.85 5.69 -8.94
C THR A 124 -5.24 6.03 -8.37
N VAL A 125 -5.70 5.27 -7.38
CA VAL A 125 -6.97 5.56 -6.70
C VAL A 125 -6.95 6.96 -6.10
N GLN A 126 -5.83 7.42 -5.53
CA GLN A 126 -5.69 8.80 -5.06
C GLN A 126 -5.97 9.84 -6.15
N ARG A 127 -5.45 9.62 -7.37
CA ARG A 127 -5.69 10.50 -8.51
C ARG A 127 -7.16 10.46 -8.92
N ILE A 128 -7.77 9.28 -8.94
CA ILE A 128 -9.20 9.09 -9.25
C ILE A 128 -10.06 9.83 -8.23
N LEU A 129 -9.83 9.63 -6.94
CA LEU A 129 -10.52 10.33 -5.85
C LEU A 129 -10.41 11.85 -6.01
N LYS A 130 -9.22 12.37 -6.33
CA LYS A 130 -9.03 13.81 -6.56
C LYS A 130 -9.84 14.32 -7.76
N MET A 131 -9.94 13.55 -8.84
CA MET A 131 -10.74 13.92 -10.03
C MET A 131 -12.23 13.91 -9.69
N LYS A 132 -12.73 12.80 -9.13
CA LYS A 132 -14.12 12.66 -8.66
C LYS A 132 -14.50 13.76 -7.68
N SER A 133 -13.57 14.11 -6.80
CA SER A 133 -13.79 15.14 -5.80
C SER A 133 -14.05 16.51 -6.42
N ARG A 134 -13.26 16.88 -7.44
CA ARG A 134 -13.39 18.13 -8.21
C ARG A 134 -14.64 18.16 -9.10
N ALA A 135 -14.99 17.00 -9.66
CA ALA A 135 -16.18 16.86 -10.50
C ALA A 135 -17.49 16.80 -9.69
N GLY A 136 -17.42 16.64 -8.37
CA GLY A 136 -18.60 16.48 -7.51
C GLY A 136 -19.31 15.14 -7.69
N GLU A 137 -18.59 14.11 -8.13
CA GLU A 137 -19.14 12.77 -8.35
C GLU A 137 -19.55 12.11 -7.02
N SER A 138 -20.72 11.48 -7.02
CA SER A 138 -21.33 10.87 -5.82
C SER A 138 -20.66 9.57 -5.38
N ASP A 139 -19.93 8.89 -6.27
CA ASP A 139 -19.26 7.61 -6.02
C ASP A 139 -17.85 7.75 -5.43
N HIS A 140 -17.43 8.98 -5.09
CA HIS A 140 -16.13 9.25 -4.45
C HIS A 140 -15.92 8.42 -3.18
N ASP A 141 -16.90 8.46 -2.27
CA ASP A 141 -16.81 7.78 -0.98
C ASP A 141 -17.03 6.26 -1.14
N THR A 142 -17.78 5.84 -2.15
CA THR A 142 -17.89 4.42 -2.54
C THR A 142 -16.52 3.84 -2.89
N LEU A 143 -15.71 4.55 -3.68
CA LEU A 143 -14.35 4.11 -4.02
C LEU A 143 -13.43 4.01 -2.77
N LEU A 144 -13.61 4.88 -1.78
CA LEU A 144 -12.88 4.76 -0.50
C LEU A 144 -13.31 3.51 0.27
N ILE A 145 -14.60 3.20 0.30
CA ILE A 145 -15.14 2.00 0.94
C ILE A 145 -14.61 0.74 0.23
N ASP A 146 -14.55 0.75 -1.11
CA ASP A 146 -14.00 -0.34 -1.92
C ASP A 146 -12.52 -0.59 -1.62
N CYS A 147 -11.75 0.47 -1.29
CA CYS A 147 -10.35 0.30 -0.85
C CYS A 147 -10.25 -0.48 0.46
N ALA A 148 -11.12 -0.18 1.44
CA ALA A 148 -11.15 -0.91 2.71
C ALA A 148 -11.64 -2.35 2.52
N ALA A 149 -12.65 -2.55 1.66
CA ALA A 149 -13.12 -3.88 1.26
C ALA A 149 -11.99 -4.72 0.65
N ALA A 150 -11.23 -4.15 -0.30
CA ALA A 150 -10.14 -4.84 -0.98
C ALA A 150 -8.99 -5.22 -0.02
N ILE A 151 -8.71 -4.38 0.99
CA ILE A 151 -7.78 -4.74 2.06
C ILE A 151 -8.34 -5.88 2.92
N GLY A 152 -9.65 -5.92 3.16
CA GLY A 152 -10.32 -7.04 3.83
C GLY A 152 -10.16 -8.34 3.06
N ASP A 153 -10.39 -8.32 1.74
CA ASP A 153 -10.19 -9.48 0.85
C ASP A 153 -8.71 -9.92 0.84
N LEU A 154 -7.78 -8.95 0.80
CA LEU A 154 -6.35 -9.22 0.90
C LEU A 154 -5.99 -9.93 2.21
N HIS A 155 -6.57 -9.46 3.32
CA HIS A 155 -6.35 -10.05 4.64
C HIS A 155 -6.95 -11.45 4.75
N ALA A 156 -8.14 -11.67 4.19
CA ALA A 156 -8.78 -12.99 4.11
C ALA A 156 -7.93 -14.01 3.33
N ALA A 157 -7.19 -13.56 2.32
CA ALA A 157 -6.30 -14.40 1.51
C ALA A 157 -4.98 -14.79 2.22
N GLY A 158 -4.79 -14.36 3.47
CA GLY A 158 -3.58 -14.61 4.26
C GLY A 158 -2.43 -13.64 3.95
N LEU A 159 -2.73 -12.50 3.33
CA LEU A 159 -1.76 -11.46 3.00
C LEU A 159 -1.95 -10.23 3.90
N CYS A 160 -0.92 -9.40 3.99
CA CYS A 160 -1.02 -8.01 4.43
C CYS A 160 -0.35 -7.14 3.36
N HIS A 161 -0.65 -5.86 3.25
CA HIS A 161 0.04 -4.93 2.35
C HIS A 161 1.35 -4.41 2.97
N GLY A 162 1.33 -4.09 4.26
CA GLY A 162 2.44 -3.54 5.04
C GLY A 162 2.38 -2.03 5.27
N ARG A 163 1.91 -1.29 4.27
CA ARG A 163 1.75 0.18 4.32
C ARG A 163 0.66 0.68 3.37
N PRO A 164 -0.57 0.15 3.46
CA PRO A 164 -1.61 0.45 2.50
C PRO A 164 -1.90 1.95 2.45
N HIS A 165 -1.89 2.52 1.24
CA HIS A 165 -2.26 3.90 0.99
C HIS A 165 -2.94 3.97 -0.38
N VAL A 166 -4.00 4.76 -0.51
CA VAL A 166 -4.77 4.90 -1.77
C VAL A 166 -3.93 5.41 -2.97
N ARG A 167 -2.70 5.84 -2.75
CA ARG A 167 -1.77 6.26 -3.81
C ARG A 167 -1.06 5.07 -4.45
N ASP A 168 -0.98 3.97 -3.71
CA ASP A 168 -0.36 2.71 -4.06
C ASP A 168 -1.42 1.69 -4.55
N PHE A 169 -2.66 2.15 -4.73
CA PHE A 169 -3.77 1.38 -5.29
C PHE A 169 -4.14 1.89 -6.69
N PHE A 170 -4.69 1.02 -7.52
CA PHE A 170 -5.21 1.35 -8.85
C PHE A 170 -6.49 0.54 -9.15
N LEU A 171 -7.19 0.86 -10.24
CA LEU A 171 -8.33 0.07 -10.71
C LEU A 171 -7.96 -0.74 -11.95
N ARG A 172 -8.24 -2.03 -11.94
CA ARG A 172 -8.16 -2.92 -13.10
C ARG A 172 -9.43 -3.76 -13.16
N ASP A 173 -10.19 -3.60 -14.24
CA ASP A 173 -11.44 -4.33 -14.49
C ASP A 173 -12.43 -4.23 -13.32
N GLY A 174 -12.59 -3.03 -12.77
CA GLY A 174 -13.49 -2.75 -11.64
C GLY A 174 -13.01 -3.26 -10.28
N ARG A 175 -11.80 -3.83 -10.19
CA ARG A 175 -11.19 -4.32 -8.94
C ARG A 175 -10.03 -3.42 -8.51
N ILE A 176 -9.86 -3.27 -7.20
CA ILE A 176 -8.70 -2.60 -6.61
C ILE A 176 -7.47 -3.50 -6.79
N GLY A 177 -6.43 -2.95 -7.40
CA GLY A 177 -5.10 -3.51 -7.49
C GLY A 177 -4.11 -2.85 -6.54
N PHE A 178 -2.99 -3.51 -6.29
CA PHE A 178 -1.96 -3.08 -5.33
C PHE A 178 -0.59 -2.99 -6.00
N MET A 179 0.18 -1.98 -5.62
CA MET A 179 1.58 -1.81 -6.02
C MET A 179 2.40 -1.26 -4.85
N ASP A 180 3.70 -1.09 -5.09
CA ASP A 180 4.64 -0.48 -4.14
C ASP A 180 4.83 -1.28 -2.83
N PHE A 181 5.36 -2.50 -2.97
CA PHE A 181 5.54 -3.48 -1.90
C PHE A 181 6.85 -3.30 -1.10
N GLU A 182 7.14 -2.08 -0.65
CA GLU A 182 8.42 -1.81 0.04
C GLU A 182 8.44 -2.23 1.52
N GLU A 183 7.33 -2.71 2.09
CA GLU A 183 7.30 -3.18 3.48
C GLU A 183 6.84 -4.63 3.58
N GLU A 184 7.43 -5.34 4.54
CA GLU A 184 7.06 -6.70 4.92
C GLU A 184 7.06 -6.78 6.45
N PRO A 185 6.02 -6.23 7.10
CA PRO A 185 5.93 -6.25 8.57
C PRO A 185 5.96 -7.68 9.14
N GLN A 186 5.52 -8.68 8.36
CA GLN A 186 5.56 -10.10 8.73
C GLN A 186 6.96 -10.61 9.08
N ALA A 187 8.02 -9.95 8.61
CA ALA A 187 9.40 -10.26 8.99
C ALA A 187 9.69 -10.02 10.48
N VAL A 188 8.88 -9.19 11.16
CA VAL A 188 9.12 -8.75 12.55
C VAL A 188 7.90 -8.83 13.47
N MET A 189 6.72 -9.15 12.93
CA MET A 189 5.47 -9.34 13.69
C MET A 189 4.58 -10.43 13.07
N PRO A 190 3.66 -11.04 13.84
CA PRO A 190 2.67 -11.97 13.30
C PRO A 190 1.79 -11.34 12.22
N LEU A 191 1.21 -12.17 11.33
CA LEU A 191 0.38 -11.71 10.21
C LEU A 191 -0.83 -10.89 10.71
N GLU A 192 -1.53 -11.37 11.72
CA GLU A 192 -2.70 -10.72 12.30
C GLU A 192 -2.36 -9.31 12.87
N THR A 193 -1.18 -9.16 13.47
CA THR A 193 -0.68 -7.85 13.93
C THR A 193 -0.33 -6.94 12.74
N ALA A 194 0.22 -7.50 11.67
CA ALA A 194 0.49 -6.75 10.43
C ALA A 194 -0.79 -6.30 9.74
N GLN A 195 -1.82 -7.14 9.69
CA GLN A 195 -3.15 -6.83 9.14
C GLN A 195 -3.86 -5.76 9.98
N ALA A 196 -3.77 -5.84 11.30
CA ALA A 196 -4.27 -4.79 12.19
C ALA A 196 -3.56 -3.44 11.93
N ARG A 197 -2.23 -3.46 11.74
CA ARG A 197 -1.45 -2.26 11.40
C ARG A 197 -1.86 -1.68 10.05
N ASP A 198 -2.07 -2.52 9.03
CA ASP A 198 -2.53 -2.10 7.71
C ASP A 198 -3.79 -1.25 7.79
N ILE A 199 -4.80 -1.72 8.52
CA ILE A 199 -6.05 -0.97 8.62
C ILE A 199 -5.90 0.31 9.40
N TRP A 200 -5.15 0.29 10.48
CA TRP A 200 -4.85 1.52 11.19
C TRP A 200 -4.16 2.55 10.29
N LEU A 201 -3.17 2.13 9.48
CA LEU A 201 -2.47 3.00 8.52
C LEU A 201 -3.38 3.49 7.39
N LEU A 202 -4.28 2.65 6.87
CA LEU A 202 -5.23 3.03 5.82
C LEU A 202 -6.21 4.11 6.31
N PHE A 203 -6.64 4.02 7.57
CA PHE A 203 -7.59 4.97 8.14
C PHE A 203 -7.00 6.35 8.40
N LEU A 204 -5.67 6.48 8.55
CA LEU A 204 -4.98 7.77 8.73
C LEU A 204 -5.32 8.78 7.61
N PRO A 205 -5.09 8.48 6.31
CA PRO A 205 -5.51 9.38 5.24
C PRO A 205 -7.02 9.38 5.02
N MET A 206 -7.74 8.28 5.29
CA MET A 206 -9.18 8.19 5.04
C MET A 206 -10.00 9.21 5.83
N THR A 207 -9.61 9.56 7.07
CA THR A 207 -10.34 10.58 7.85
C THR A 207 -10.38 11.93 7.15
N THR A 208 -9.36 12.23 6.35
CA THR A 208 -9.27 13.46 5.56
C THR A 208 -9.85 13.33 4.15
N LEU A 209 -9.91 12.11 3.61
CA LEU A 209 -10.43 11.86 2.27
C LEU A 209 -11.95 11.68 2.25
N ALA A 210 -12.53 11.09 3.30
CA ALA A 210 -13.96 10.83 3.41
C ALA A 210 -14.79 12.13 3.39
N LYS A 211 -15.62 12.31 2.36
CA LYS A 211 -16.45 13.52 2.21
C LYS A 211 -17.64 13.53 3.16
N ASN A 212 -18.25 12.37 3.38
CA ASN A 212 -19.38 12.21 4.31
C ASN A 212 -18.89 11.90 5.75
N GLY A 213 -17.59 12.09 6.01
CA GLY A 213 -16.98 11.93 7.33
C GLY A 213 -17.25 10.55 7.93
N ARG A 214 -17.90 10.53 9.11
CA ARG A 214 -18.12 9.31 9.90
C ARG A 214 -18.91 8.25 9.15
N GLU A 215 -19.91 8.61 8.35
CA GLU A 215 -20.73 7.64 7.61
C GLU A 215 -19.86 6.77 6.68
N THR A 216 -18.95 7.40 5.94
CA THR A 216 -18.02 6.71 5.05
C THR A 216 -17.01 5.88 5.82
N LEU A 217 -16.52 6.38 6.96
CA LEU A 217 -15.60 5.61 7.82
C LEU A 217 -16.29 4.36 8.39
N ASP A 218 -17.54 4.47 8.85
CA ASP A 218 -18.34 3.35 9.36
C ASP A 218 -18.59 2.30 8.27
N ALA A 219 -18.94 2.74 7.06
CA ALA A 219 -19.11 1.86 5.92
C ALA A 219 -17.77 1.19 5.51
N ALA A 220 -16.66 1.92 5.49
CA ALA A 220 -15.34 1.40 5.16
C ALA A 220 -14.86 0.37 6.20
N TYR A 221 -15.02 0.67 7.50
CA TYR A 221 -14.64 -0.24 8.57
C TYR A 221 -15.46 -1.52 8.50
N LYS A 222 -16.79 -1.40 8.34
CA LYS A 222 -17.68 -2.55 8.15
C LYS A 222 -17.32 -3.37 6.92
N ALA A 223 -16.98 -2.72 5.80
CA ALA A 223 -16.56 -3.39 4.58
C ALA A 223 -15.27 -4.20 4.78
N TRP A 224 -14.30 -3.68 5.53
CA TRP A 224 -13.13 -4.45 5.92
C TRP A 224 -13.47 -5.59 6.90
N ALA A 225 -14.15 -5.28 8.01
CA ALA A 225 -14.39 -6.20 9.11
C ALA A 225 -15.21 -7.44 8.68
N THR A 226 -16.16 -7.28 7.76
CA THR A 226 -16.96 -8.39 7.22
C THR A 226 -16.18 -9.38 6.35
N ARG A 227 -14.96 -9.03 5.93
CA ARG A 227 -14.08 -9.87 5.09
C ARG A 227 -12.84 -10.34 5.84
N ALA A 228 -12.33 -9.52 6.75
CA ALA A 228 -11.08 -9.75 7.45
C ALA A 228 -11.14 -10.96 8.41
N PRO A 229 -10.01 -11.64 8.66
CA PRO A 229 -9.94 -12.68 9.68
C PRO A 229 -10.25 -12.12 11.08
N GLU A 230 -10.99 -12.88 11.90
CA GLU A 230 -11.33 -12.49 13.28
C GLU A 230 -10.09 -12.16 14.13
N ALA A 231 -8.98 -12.87 13.90
CA ALA A 231 -7.71 -12.62 14.57
C ALA A 231 -7.15 -11.21 14.28
N ALA A 232 -7.30 -10.71 13.06
CA ALA A 232 -6.87 -9.36 12.69
C ALA A 232 -7.73 -8.28 13.38
N ILE A 233 -9.05 -8.52 13.50
CA ILE A 233 -9.97 -7.64 14.24
C ILE A 233 -9.62 -7.60 15.73
N ALA A 234 -9.32 -8.75 16.33
CA ALA A 234 -8.89 -8.84 17.71
C ALA A 234 -7.55 -8.11 17.97
N GLU A 235 -6.58 -8.24 17.06
CA GLU A 235 -5.33 -7.50 17.13
C GLU A 235 -5.52 -5.99 16.90
N LEU A 236 -6.46 -5.59 16.02
CA LEU A 236 -6.83 -4.19 15.85
C LEU A 236 -7.39 -3.61 17.15
N ARG A 237 -8.29 -4.33 17.86
CA ARG A 237 -8.79 -3.93 19.20
C ARG A 237 -7.64 -3.66 20.16
N ARG A 238 -6.67 -4.56 20.20
CA ARG A 238 -5.50 -4.44 21.07
C ARG A 238 -4.65 -3.23 20.69
N LEU A 239 -4.38 -3.05 19.40
CA LEU A 239 -3.57 -1.96 18.84
C LEU A 239 -4.18 -0.60 19.19
N VAL A 240 -5.46 -0.37 18.87
CA VAL A 240 -6.11 0.93 19.08
C VAL A 240 -6.33 1.26 20.55
N ARG A 241 -6.49 0.24 21.41
CA ARG A 241 -6.51 0.44 22.88
C ARG A 241 -5.16 0.93 23.41
N VAL A 242 -4.07 0.38 22.88
CA VAL A 242 -2.71 0.83 23.24
C VAL A 242 -2.49 2.26 22.73
N LEU A 243 -2.74 2.51 21.45
CA LEU A 243 -2.56 3.85 20.85
C LEU A 243 -3.46 4.90 21.50
N GLY A 244 -4.68 4.50 21.89
CA GLY A 244 -5.65 5.32 22.61
C GLY A 244 -5.11 5.93 23.91
N ARG A 245 -4.16 5.27 24.59
CA ARG A 245 -3.51 5.80 25.80
C ARG A 245 -2.67 7.05 25.53
N PHE A 246 -2.18 7.20 24.30
CA PHE A 246 -1.37 8.35 23.89
C PHE A 246 -2.20 9.52 23.34
N LEU A 247 -3.51 9.32 23.11
CA LEU A 247 -4.40 10.38 22.60
C LEU A 247 -4.44 11.64 23.47
N PRO A 248 -4.48 11.59 24.82
CA PRO A 248 -4.46 12.80 25.64
C PRO A 248 -3.17 13.62 25.45
N LEU A 249 -2.02 12.94 25.35
CA LEU A 249 -0.74 13.58 25.08
C LEU A 249 -0.69 14.16 23.66
N ALA A 250 -1.15 13.41 22.66
CA ALA A 250 -1.25 13.87 21.29
C ALA A 250 -2.13 15.13 21.17
N ARG A 251 -3.28 15.15 21.86
CA ARG A 251 -4.18 16.32 21.93
C ARG A 251 -3.52 17.50 22.63
N LEU A 252 -2.72 17.27 23.67
CA LEU A 252 -1.96 18.34 24.35
C LEU A 252 -0.92 18.97 23.42
N ILE A 253 -0.14 18.16 22.70
CA ILE A 253 0.81 18.64 21.69
C ILE A 253 0.09 19.42 20.59
N GLY A 254 -1.06 18.90 20.14
CA GLY A 254 -1.91 19.53 19.13
C GLY A 254 -2.46 20.91 19.53
N ARG A 255 -2.53 21.25 20.83
CA ARG A 255 -2.88 22.61 21.29
C ARG A 255 -1.79 23.63 21.02
N VAL A 256 -0.54 23.19 20.91
CA VAL A 256 0.62 24.05 20.63
C VAL A 256 0.90 24.08 19.14
N GLN A 257 0.96 22.91 18.50
CA GLN A 257 1.22 22.79 17.08
C GLN A 257 0.44 21.59 16.51
N MET A 258 -0.62 21.88 15.75
CA MET A 258 -1.40 20.84 15.07
C MET A 258 -0.84 20.59 13.66
N GLY A 259 -0.01 19.55 13.53
CA GLY A 259 0.42 19.04 12.21
C GLY A 259 -0.63 18.12 11.60
N SER A 260 -0.67 18.04 10.26
CA SER A 260 -1.63 17.19 9.53
C SER A 260 -1.54 15.70 9.92
N ASP A 261 -0.33 15.19 10.14
CA ASP A 261 -0.13 13.80 10.55
C ASP A 261 -0.58 13.53 12.00
N LEU A 262 -0.38 14.51 12.90
CA LEU A 262 -0.87 14.41 14.28
C LEU A 262 -2.40 14.44 14.32
N GLN A 263 -3.02 15.29 13.51
CA GLN A 263 -4.47 15.35 13.37
C GLN A 263 -5.03 14.02 12.88
N ARG A 264 -4.49 13.47 11.78
CA ARG A 264 -4.87 12.16 11.23
C ARG A 264 -4.69 11.04 12.25
N PHE A 265 -3.58 11.04 12.98
CA PHE A 265 -3.34 10.08 14.07
C PHE A 265 -4.45 10.12 15.11
N ILE A 266 -4.80 11.31 15.59
CA ILE A 266 -5.85 11.50 16.61
C ILE A 266 -7.20 11.03 16.07
N GLU A 267 -7.61 11.52 14.90
CA GLU A 267 -8.91 11.22 14.29
C GLU A 267 -9.09 9.73 13.99
N ALA A 268 -8.13 9.11 13.30
CA ALA A 268 -8.23 7.70 12.90
C ALA A 268 -8.19 6.77 14.12
N THR A 269 -7.30 7.04 15.08
CA THR A 269 -7.16 6.20 16.28
C THR A 269 -8.38 6.32 17.18
N ASP A 270 -8.91 7.53 17.38
CA ASP A 270 -10.13 7.76 18.16
C ASP A 270 -11.34 7.12 17.48
N TYR A 271 -11.46 7.27 16.16
CA TYR A 271 -12.49 6.61 15.35
C TYR A 271 -12.44 5.08 15.50
N LEU A 272 -11.31 4.46 15.16
CA LEU A 272 -11.17 3.00 15.18
C LEU A 272 -11.35 2.43 16.58
N LYS A 273 -10.89 3.13 17.62
CA LYS A 273 -11.14 2.70 19.01
C LYS A 273 -12.64 2.56 19.27
N ASN A 274 -13.44 3.56 18.90
CA ASN A 274 -14.88 3.54 19.14
C ASN A 274 -15.62 2.53 18.23
N ALA A 275 -15.21 2.41 16.97
CA ALA A 275 -15.83 1.50 16.02
C ALA A 275 -15.69 0.03 16.46
N VAL A 276 -14.48 -0.37 16.84
CA VAL A 276 -14.16 -1.76 17.16
C VAL A 276 -14.66 -2.18 18.57
N GLU A 277 -14.84 -1.21 19.48
CA GLU A 277 -15.46 -1.44 20.81
C GLU A 277 -16.98 -1.62 20.72
N THR A 278 -17.64 -0.92 19.79
CA THR A 278 -19.10 -1.01 19.57
C THR A 278 -19.51 -2.38 19.04
N GLU A 279 -18.72 -2.96 18.13
CA GLU A 279 -18.94 -4.30 17.58
C GLU A 279 -18.77 -5.42 18.62
N ALA A 280 -17.93 -5.22 19.64
CA ALA A 280 -17.74 -6.21 20.71
C ALA A 280 -18.90 -6.22 21.73
N ALA A 281 -19.78 -5.21 21.70
CA ALA A 281 -20.88 -5.04 22.64
C ALA A 281 -22.25 -5.43 22.05
N GLY A 282 -22.33 -5.71 20.73
CA GLY A 282 -23.52 -6.16 20.02
C GLY A 282 -23.43 -7.64 19.65
#